data_AF-A0A661MC79-F1
#
_entry.id   AF-A0A661MC79-F1
#
_cell.length_a   1.000
_cell.length_b   1.000
_cell.length_c   1.000
_cell.angle_alpha   90.00
_cell.angle_beta   90.00
_cell.angle_gamma   90.00
#
_symmetry.space_group_name_H-M   'P 1'
#
loop_
_entity.id
_entity.type
_entity.pdbx_description
1 polymer ?
#
loop_
_entity_poly.entity_id
_entity_poly.type
_entity_poly.pdbx_seq_one_letter_code
_entity_poly.pdbx_strand_id
1 'polypeptide(L)'
;MDSRSLNSDREQELVEKARRDPQAFRQLYDHYFPRLYAYVSYRVGRAQDAEDLVAETFLKVVEEIGCFEWRHEGSFAAWLFRIAHNLISNFYRQGQRRKEPLPLEKLPELQASNLLPEDIVLQKEKFIYLRRLIGTLS
;
A
#
# COMPACT_ATOMS: atom_id res chain seq x y z
N MET A 1 -13.57 5.32 -19.41
CA MET A 1 -14.06 4.15 -18.66
C MET A 1 -14.36 4.65 -17.26
N ASP A 2 -15.64 4.67 -16.90
CA ASP A 2 -16.15 5.36 -15.70
C ASP A 2 -15.46 4.85 -14.43
N SER A 3 -14.55 5.65 -13.87
CA SER A 3 -14.18 5.59 -12.45
C SER A 3 -15.35 6.11 -11.61
N ARG A 4 -16.51 5.47 -11.72
CA ARG A 4 -17.57 5.62 -10.72
C ARG A 4 -16.98 5.09 -9.42
N SER A 5 -16.85 5.98 -8.45
CA SER A 5 -16.60 5.59 -7.06
C SER A 5 -17.50 4.40 -6.74
N LEU A 6 -16.91 3.25 -6.37
CA LEU A 6 -17.69 2.17 -5.78
C LEU A 6 -18.33 2.76 -4.53
N ASN A 7 -19.66 2.75 -4.45
CA ASN A 7 -20.32 3.09 -3.20
C ASN A 7 -20.13 1.94 -2.19
N SER A 8 -20.24 2.25 -0.90
CA SER A 8 -19.94 1.30 0.17
C SER A 8 -20.70 -0.03 0.03
N ASP A 9 -21.99 0.03 -0.29
CA ASP A 9 -22.83 -1.18 -0.40
C ASP A 9 -22.39 -2.12 -1.52
N ARG A 10 -22.04 -1.55 -2.69
CA ARG A 10 -21.56 -2.34 -3.82
C ARG A 10 -20.16 -2.87 -3.58
N GLU A 11 -19.31 -2.10 -2.91
CA GLU A 11 -17.99 -2.59 -2.49
C GLU A 11 -18.12 -3.79 -1.56
N GLN A 12 -18.98 -3.70 -0.54
CA GLN A 12 -19.23 -4.80 0.39
C GLN A 12 -19.74 -6.04 -0.34
N GLU A 13 -20.70 -5.88 -1.26
CA GLU A 13 -21.21 -7.00 -2.07
C GLU A 13 -20.09 -7.65 -2.91
N LEU A 14 -19.24 -6.84 -3.54
CA LEU A 14 -18.11 -7.34 -4.34
C LEU A 14 -17.09 -8.08 -3.47
N VAL A 15 -16.79 -7.59 -2.27
CA VAL A 15 -15.88 -8.25 -1.33
C VAL A 15 -16.40 -9.62 -0.92
N GLU A 16 -17.70 -9.73 -0.61
CA GLU A 16 -18.31 -11.01 -0.26
C GLU A 16 -18.28 -12.00 -1.44
N LYS A 17 -18.59 -11.54 -2.65
CA LYS A 17 -18.54 -12.39 -3.86
C LYS A 17 -17.12 -12.80 -4.24
N ALA A 18 -16.16 -11.89 -4.09
CA ALA A 18 -14.75 -12.10 -4.47
C ALA A 18 -14.09 -13.28 -3.73
N ARG A 19 -14.66 -13.73 -2.60
CA ARG A 19 -14.25 -14.95 -1.90
C ARG A 19 -14.38 -16.22 -2.76
N ARG A 20 -15.24 -16.23 -3.78
CA ARG A 20 -15.52 -17.39 -4.64
C ARG A 20 -15.64 -17.06 -6.13
N ASP A 21 -15.79 -15.78 -6.47
CA ASP A 21 -15.98 -15.31 -7.84
C ASP A 21 -14.80 -14.45 -8.32
N PRO A 22 -13.96 -14.97 -9.23
CA PRO A 22 -12.86 -14.21 -9.83
C PRO A 22 -13.30 -12.94 -10.56
N GLN A 23 -14.51 -12.88 -11.10
CA GLN A 23 -15.03 -11.68 -11.78
C GLN A 23 -15.38 -10.57 -10.79
N ALA A 24 -15.88 -10.93 -9.61
CA ALA A 24 -16.07 -9.97 -8.52
C ALA A 24 -14.73 -9.44 -8.01
N PHE A 25 -13.73 -10.32 -7.84
CA PHE A 25 -12.38 -9.91 -7.48
C PHE A 25 -11.77 -8.96 -8.53
N ARG A 26 -11.96 -9.25 -9.82
CA ARG A 26 -11.45 -8.40 -10.91
C ARG A 26 -11.98 -6.96 -10.80
N GLN A 27 -13.24 -6.77 -10.43
CA GLN A 27 -13.80 -5.43 -10.24
C GLN A 27 -13.15 -4.69 -9.06
N LEU A 28 -12.86 -5.39 -7.96
CA LEU A 28 -12.09 -4.81 -6.84
C LEU A 28 -10.67 -4.47 -7.28
N TYR A 29 -10.01 -5.37 -8.01
CA TYR A 29 -8.67 -5.14 -8.56
C TYR A 29 -8.64 -3.88 -9.44
N ASP A 30 -9.54 -3.79 -10.43
CA ASP A 30 -9.59 -2.65 -11.36
C ASP A 30 -9.83 -1.33 -10.62
N HIS A 31 -10.63 -1.34 -9.56
CA HIS A 31 -10.89 -0.16 -8.73
C HIS A 31 -9.68 0.25 -7.89
N TYR A 32 -9.01 -0.71 -7.25
CA TYR A 32 -7.96 -0.44 -6.27
C TYR A 32 -6.56 -0.35 -6.85
N PHE A 33 -6.30 -0.98 -7.99
CA PHE A 33 -4.98 -1.04 -8.62
C PHE A 33 -4.35 0.34 -8.83
N PRO A 34 -5.02 1.34 -9.44
CA PRO A 34 -4.40 2.65 -9.67
C PRO A 34 -3.97 3.34 -8.38
N ARG A 35 -4.79 3.24 -7.33
CA ARG A 35 -4.54 3.86 -6.02
C ARG A 35 -3.42 3.13 -5.28
N LEU A 36 -3.43 1.80 -5.32
CA LEU A 36 -2.40 0.97 -4.70
C LEU A 36 -1.06 1.16 -5.39
N TYR A 37 -1.02 1.13 -6.72
CA TYR A 37 0.21 1.34 -7.49
C TYR A 37 0.81 2.71 -7.19
N ALA A 38 0.02 3.79 -7.23
CA ALA A 38 0.51 5.13 -6.86
C ALA A 38 1.06 5.17 -5.42
N TYR A 39 0.39 4.51 -4.48
CA TYR A 39 0.84 4.42 -3.08
C TYR A 39 2.17 3.65 -2.94
N VAL A 40 2.31 2.52 -3.62
CA VAL A 40 3.53 1.69 -3.54
C VAL A 40 4.69 2.40 -4.25
N SER A 41 4.49 2.85 -5.49
CA SER A 41 5.50 3.54 -6.31
C SER A 41 6.01 4.84 -5.68
N TYR A 42 5.19 5.53 -4.89
CA TYR A 42 5.67 6.70 -4.14
C TYR A 42 6.61 6.34 -3.00
N ARG A 43 6.52 5.10 -2.48
CA ARG A 43 7.33 4.62 -1.36
C ARG A 43 8.57 3.89 -1.81
N VAL A 44 8.55 3.25 -2.97
CA VAL A 44 9.67 2.47 -3.49
C VAL A 44 10.29 3.14 -4.69
N GLY A 45 11.63 3.19 -4.75
CA GLY A 45 12.34 4.03 -5.71
C GLY A 45 12.43 3.48 -7.13
N ARG A 46 12.12 2.18 -7.34
CA ARG A 46 12.19 1.53 -8.66
C ARG A 46 10.83 1.03 -9.09
N ALA A 47 10.48 1.25 -10.36
CA ALA A 47 9.22 0.79 -10.94
C ALA A 47 9.03 -0.73 -10.83
N GLN A 48 10.10 -1.50 -11.06
CA GLN A 48 10.07 -2.96 -10.94
C GLN A 48 9.73 -3.42 -9.51
N ASP A 49 10.34 -2.81 -8.49
CA ASP A 49 10.03 -3.13 -7.09
C ASP A 49 8.57 -2.79 -6.77
N ALA A 50 8.03 -1.72 -7.36
CA ALA A 50 6.64 -1.34 -7.18
C ALA A 50 5.68 -2.35 -7.81
N GLU A 51 5.96 -2.78 -9.05
CA GLU A 51 5.18 -3.80 -9.75
C GLU A 51 5.15 -5.12 -8.97
N ASP A 52 6.31 -5.57 -8.49
CA ASP A 52 6.43 -6.80 -7.70
C ASP A 52 5.64 -6.71 -6.38
N LEU A 53 5.79 -5.60 -5.64
CA LEU A 53 5.07 -5.41 -4.37
C LEU A 53 3.56 -5.25 -4.55
N VAL A 54 3.11 -4.63 -5.64
CA VAL A 54 1.69 -4.53 -5.98
C VAL A 54 1.12 -5.92 -6.29
N ALA A 55 1.84 -6.71 -7.09
CA ALA A 55 1.44 -8.08 -7.39
C ALA A 55 1.37 -8.95 -6.12
N GLU A 56 2.40 -8.89 -5.27
CA GLU A 56 2.43 -9.61 -3.99
C GLU A 56 1.30 -9.16 -3.04
N THR A 57 0.98 -7.86 -3.02
CA THR A 57 -0.15 -7.35 -2.23
C THR A 57 -1.46 -7.98 -2.68
N PHE A 58 -1.77 -7.97 -3.98
CA PHE A 58 -3.02 -8.55 -4.48
C PHE A 58 -3.06 -10.07 -4.32
N LEU A 59 -1.93 -10.77 -4.42
CA LEU A 59 -1.87 -12.20 -4.11
C LEU A 59 -2.28 -12.46 -2.66
N LYS A 60 -1.70 -11.71 -1.70
CA LYS A 60 -2.09 -11.80 -0.29
C LYS A 60 -3.56 -11.46 -0.06
N VAL A 61 -4.11 -10.50 -0.79
CA VAL A 61 -5.54 -10.20 -0.70
C VAL A 61 -6.36 -11.42 -1.11
N VAL A 62 -6.05 -12.07 -2.23
CA VAL A 62 -6.75 -13.29 -2.66
C VAL A 62 -6.66 -14.40 -1.61
N GLU A 63 -5.48 -14.58 -1.00
CA GLU A 63 -5.26 -15.59 0.05
C GLU A 63 -6.03 -15.28 1.34
N GLU A 64 -6.12 -14.00 1.73
CA GLU A 64 -6.62 -13.59 3.04
C GLU A 64 -8.08 -13.07 3.00
N ILE A 65 -8.68 -12.82 1.83
CA ILE A 65 -10.05 -12.24 1.68
C ILE A 65 -11.14 -13.12 2.28
N GLY A 66 -10.92 -14.43 2.38
CA GLY A 66 -11.82 -15.35 3.05
C GLY A 66 -11.97 -15.08 4.56
N CYS A 67 -10.93 -14.50 5.18
CA CYS A 67 -10.90 -14.16 6.61
C CYS A 67 -11.18 -12.67 6.87
N PHE A 68 -11.32 -11.85 5.81
CA PHE A 68 -11.61 -10.43 5.96
C PHE A 68 -13.04 -10.23 6.48
N GLU A 69 -13.19 -9.40 7.51
CA GLU A 69 -14.48 -9.03 8.08
C GLU A 69 -14.81 -7.57 7.79
N TRP A 70 -15.97 -7.34 7.18
CA TRP A 70 -16.47 -5.99 6.97
C TRP A 70 -16.93 -5.36 8.28
N ARG A 71 -16.40 -4.20 8.63
CA ARG A 71 -16.72 -3.50 9.89
C ARG A 71 -17.45 -2.18 9.71
N HIS A 72 -17.03 -1.42 8.71
CA HIS A 72 -17.58 -0.12 8.36
C HIS A 72 -17.14 0.24 6.93
N GLU A 73 -17.70 1.32 6.38
CA GLU A 73 -17.27 1.89 5.11
C GLU A 73 -15.75 2.12 5.07
N GLY A 74 -15.10 1.73 3.97
CA GLY A 74 -13.65 1.87 3.79
C GLY A 74 -12.80 0.85 4.56
N SER A 75 -13.40 -0.11 5.26
CA SER A 75 -12.66 -1.17 5.97
C SER A 75 -11.82 -2.03 5.02
N PHE A 76 -12.31 -2.31 3.82
CA PHE A 76 -11.57 -3.07 2.81
C PHE A 76 -10.34 -2.29 2.31
N ALA A 77 -10.50 -1.01 1.96
CA ALA A 77 -9.38 -0.15 1.60
C ALA A 77 -8.30 -0.13 2.69
N ALA A 78 -8.71 0.11 3.95
CA ALA A 78 -7.77 0.17 5.08
C ALA A 78 -7.00 -1.15 5.25
N TRP A 79 -7.68 -2.28 5.09
CA TRP A 79 -7.08 -3.61 5.16
C TRP A 79 -6.11 -3.87 4.00
N LEU A 80 -6.50 -3.56 2.76
CA LEU A 80 -5.64 -3.65 1.58
C LEU A 80 -4.33 -2.83 1.75
N PHE A 81 -4.45 -1.57 2.13
CA PHE A 81 -3.28 -0.70 2.31
C PHE A 81 -2.42 -1.11 3.51
N ARG A 82 -2.99 -1.78 4.52
CA ARG A 82 -2.23 -2.39 5.61
C ARG A 82 -1.37 -3.55 5.13
N ILE A 83 -1.89 -4.42 4.26
CA ILE A 83 -1.10 -5.50 3.64
C ILE A 83 0.08 -4.89 2.88
N ALA A 84 -0.19 -3.92 2.02
CA ALA A 84 0.85 -3.23 1.23
C ALA A 84 1.93 -2.58 2.12
N HIS A 85 1.51 -1.89 3.19
CA HIS A 85 2.42 -1.27 4.15
C HIS A 85 3.36 -2.28 4.82
N ASN A 86 2.82 -3.45 5.19
CA ASN A 86 3.60 -4.52 5.82
C ASN A 86 4.62 -5.10 4.85
N LEU A 87 4.24 -5.29 3.58
CA LEU A 87 5.16 -5.77 2.54
C LEU A 87 6.29 -4.78 2.26
N ILE A 88 5.98 -3.50 2.12
CA ILE A 88 6.99 -2.44 1.95
C ILE A 88 7.95 -2.40 3.15
N SER A 89 7.42 -2.48 4.38
CA SER A 89 8.25 -2.52 5.59
C SER A 89 9.18 -3.74 5.61
N ASN A 90 8.69 -4.88 5.15
CA ASN A 90 9.49 -6.10 5.04
C ASN A 90 10.57 -5.98 3.95
N PHE A 91 10.24 -5.42 2.79
CA PHE A 91 11.17 -5.17 1.68
C PHE A 91 12.40 -4.37 2.15
N TYR A 92 12.18 -3.27 2.87
CA TYR A 92 13.29 -2.46 3.42
C TYR A 92 14.10 -3.19 4.49
N ARG A 93 13.44 -3.93 5.38
CA ARG A 93 14.12 -4.72 6.42
C ARG A 93 15.02 -5.81 5.81
N GLN A 94 14.59 -6.45 4.72
CA GLN A 94 15.41 -7.44 4.01
C GLN A 94 16.58 -6.77 3.28
N GLY A 95 16.37 -5.62 2.65
CA GLY A 95 17.43 -4.84 2.02
C GLY A 95 18.52 -4.41 3.01
N GLN A 96 18.15 -4.06 4.25
CA GLN A 96 19.10 -3.75 5.33
C GLN A 96 19.89 -4.99 5.79
N ARG A 97 19.25 -6.15 5.89
CA ARG A 97 19.92 -7.41 6.30
C ARG A 97 20.90 -7.95 5.26
N ARG A 98 20.69 -7.64 3.97
CA ARG A 98 21.62 -8.00 2.88
C ARG A 98 22.87 -7.12 2.82
N LYS A 99 22.86 -5.97 3.49
CA LYS A 99 24.09 -5.22 3.75
C LYS A 99 24.76 -5.90 4.94
N GLU A 100 25.78 -6.73 4.68
CA GLU A 100 26.68 -7.20 5.74
C GLU A 100 27.13 -5.99 6.58
N PRO A 101 27.37 -6.15 7.90
CA PRO A 101 27.96 -5.08 8.69
C PRO A 101 29.34 -4.78 8.10
N LEU A 102 29.45 -3.68 7.35
CA LEU A 102 30.73 -3.15 6.91
C LEU A 102 31.57 -2.88 8.17
N PRO A 103 32.80 -3.44 8.27
CA PRO A 103 33.73 -3.04 9.32
C PRO A 103 33.85 -1.51 9.34
N LEU A 104 33.90 -0.90 10.53
CA LEU A 104 33.92 0.55 10.71
C LEU A 104 35.02 1.23 9.87
N GLU A 105 36.11 0.50 9.61
CA GLU A 105 37.28 0.90 8.82
C GLU A 105 37.03 0.99 7.30
N LYS A 106 35.91 0.46 6.79
CA LYS A 106 35.52 0.46 5.37
C LYS A 106 34.26 1.26 5.08
N LEU A 107 33.87 2.18 5.97
CA LEU A 107 32.81 3.12 5.65
C LEU A 107 33.31 4.10 4.57
N PRO A 108 32.73 4.13 3.36
CA PRO A 108 32.90 5.29 2.50
C PRO A 108 32.39 6.51 3.28
N GLU A 109 33.11 7.63 3.21
CA GLU A 109 32.64 8.91 3.74
C GLU A 109 31.19 9.07 3.31
N LEU A 110 30.29 9.10 4.28
CA LEU A 110 28.86 9.12 4.03
C LEU A 110 28.52 10.41 3.30
N GLN A 111 28.45 10.37 1.96
CA GLN A 111 27.59 11.28 1.24
C GLN A 111 26.18 10.92 1.69
N ALA A 112 25.67 11.72 2.62
CA ALA A 112 24.32 11.63 3.12
C ALA A 112 23.39 11.44 1.92
N SER A 113 22.78 10.26 1.83
CA SER A 113 21.72 10.01 0.87
C SER A 113 20.67 11.09 1.07
N ASN A 114 20.26 11.74 -0.03
CA ASN A 114 19.29 12.86 -0.10
C ASN A 114 17.86 12.49 0.34
N LEU A 115 17.70 11.74 1.43
CA LEU A 115 16.44 11.59 2.14
C LEU A 115 16.75 11.87 3.59
N LEU A 116 16.53 13.11 3.98
CA LEU A 116 16.73 13.52 5.35
C LEU A 116 15.55 13.00 6.20
N PRO A 117 15.73 12.74 7.50
CA PRO A 117 14.65 12.32 8.40
C PRO A 117 13.41 13.22 8.31
N GLU A 118 13.57 14.51 8.01
CA GLU A 118 12.48 15.43 7.72
C GLU A 118 11.58 15.00 6.55
N ASP A 119 12.10 14.33 5.52
CA ASP A 119 11.30 13.87 4.37
C ASP A 119 10.33 12.74 4.76
N ILE A 120 10.73 11.90 5.72
CA ILE A 120 9.89 10.83 6.28
C ILE A 120 8.77 11.42 7.16
N VAL A 121 9.06 12.51 7.87
CA VAL A 121 8.11 13.23 8.73
C VAL A 121 7.12 14.05 7.89
N LEU A 122 7.59 14.74 6.84
CA LEU A 122 6.79 15.52 5.89
C LEU A 122 5.73 14.67 5.17
N GLN A 123 6.02 13.40 4.87
CA GLN A 123 5.03 12.50 4.27
C GLN A 123 3.90 12.10 5.24
N LYS A 124 4.21 11.92 6.53
CA LYS A 124 3.17 11.66 7.56
C LYS A 124 2.27 12.88 7.74
N GLU A 125 2.83 14.08 7.71
CA GLU A 125 2.07 15.32 7.85
C GLU A 125 1.10 15.55 6.70
N LYS A 126 1.50 15.31 5.44
CA LYS A 126 0.60 15.45 4.28
C LYS A 126 -0.61 14.52 4.35
N PHE A 127 -0.42 13.29 4.82
CA PHE A 127 -1.51 12.33 4.98
C PHE A 127 -2.48 12.74 6.10
N ILE A 128 -1.96 13.26 7.21
CA ILE A 128 -2.77 13.81 8.31
C ILE A 128 -3.51 15.08 7.86
N TYR A 129 -2.87 15.92 7.05
CA TYR A 129 -3.45 17.16 6.52
C TYR A 129 -4.60 16.90 5.53
N LEU A 130 -4.43 15.94 4.62
CA LEU A 130 -5.51 15.50 3.72
C LEU A 130 -6.69 14.89 4.48
N ARG A 131 -6.42 14.10 5.52
CA ARG A 131 -7.46 13.55 6.39
C ARG A 131 -8.22 14.65 7.16
N ARG A 132 -7.53 15.72 7.55
CA ARG A 132 -8.13 16.86 8.25
C ARG A 132 -9.00 17.70 7.32
N LEU A 133 -8.55 17.97 6.11
CA LEU A 133 -9.27 18.75 5.10
C LEU A 133 -10.57 18.07 4.65
N ILE A 134 -10.53 16.76 4.44
CA ILE A 134 -11.71 15.97 4.05
C ILE A 134 -12.73 15.90 5.20
N GLY A 135 -12.28 15.89 6.46
CA GLY A 135 -13.16 15.91 7.64
C GLY A 135 -13.81 17.27 7.93
N THR A 136 -13.35 18.37 7.31
CA THR A 136 -13.89 19.73 7.50
C THR A 136 -14.80 20.20 6.35
N LEU A 137 -15.05 19.36 5.35
CA LEU A 137 -15.93 19.66 4.21
C LEU A 137 -17.27 18.92 4.26
N SER A 138 -17.61 18.33 5.41
CA SER A 138 -18.98 17.92 5.78
C SER A 138 -19.59 18.96 6.71
#